data_AF-A0A167ZIP4-F1
#
_entry.id   AF-A0A167ZIP4-F1
#
_cell.length_a   1.000
_cell.length_b   1.000
_cell.length_c   1.000
_cell.angle_alpha   90.00
_cell.angle_beta   90.00
_cell.angle_gamma   90.00
#
_symmetry.space_group_name_H-M   'P 1'
#
loop_
_entity.id
_entity.type
_entity.pdbx_description
1 polymer ?
#
loop_
_entity_poly.entity_id
_entity_poly.type
_entity_poly.pdbx_seq_one_letter_code
_entity_poly.pdbx_strand_id
1 'polypeptide(L)'
;MPVTVYPVKDLQANVVKTSQGRLSSPQDFLQNLPSKEISSTAGQIFQSSFVENCQSKGAGQGNCQTDLSQTPVISSVRGNGLVDTVLEAYNKHHHLILRPDDIWTAILSGFSFYVNKHSEELRSYFVAHEGRKQLNIHCGGTRHTVDFGNLAQQFTDLMHENLVDKSLKEWILPDFSTTTDNDRRGEREDWVKLHQKLDKLGQFGEETATWASLLDPILKRFILTFDSPDSQEVSDFWNRIAREEFVGSGSPELSGWITAFCFFNHEGRIQPIQSFVGTQPLVLDGVEYPIIAIKDIPTAFATVPVHLNDNGEEFDTEMVSGSVAMKLSSSDAFNAGNPGDLTAVQPLSGWAMYEKVNKKDS
;
A
#
# COMPACT_ATOMS: atom_id res chain seq x y z
N MET A 1 19.48 -13.26 29.43
CA MET A 1 20.27 -14.24 28.65
C MET A 1 21.35 -13.48 27.91
N PRO A 2 22.63 -13.89 27.90
CA PRO A 2 23.63 -13.24 27.07
C PRO A 2 23.47 -13.79 25.65
N VAL A 3 23.23 -12.91 24.69
CA VAL A 3 23.33 -13.27 23.28
C VAL A 3 24.24 -12.25 22.63
N THR A 4 25.42 -12.74 22.25
CA THR A 4 26.37 -12.05 21.39
C THR A 4 25.88 -12.19 19.96
N VAL A 5 25.77 -11.07 19.23
CA VAL A 5 25.46 -11.05 17.79
C VAL A 5 26.40 -10.06 17.11
N TYR A 6 26.87 -10.46 15.93
CA TYR A 6 27.85 -9.77 15.11
C TYR A 6 27.22 -8.59 14.34
N PRO A 7 27.96 -7.49 14.11
CA PRO A 7 27.49 -6.39 13.29
C PRO A 7 27.38 -6.83 11.83
N VAL A 8 26.21 -6.63 11.22
CA VAL A 8 26.07 -6.63 9.76
C VAL A 8 26.68 -5.32 9.26
N LYS A 9 27.78 -5.42 8.50
CA LYS A 9 28.33 -4.28 7.77
C LYS A 9 27.58 -4.13 6.45
N ASP A 10 27.30 -2.86 6.14
CA ASP A 10 26.89 -2.36 4.84
C ASP A 10 25.48 -2.72 4.36
N LEU A 11 24.48 -2.12 5.02
CA LEU A 11 23.29 -1.63 4.33
C LEU A 11 23.35 -0.09 4.37
N GLN A 12 23.83 0.53 3.30
CA GLN A 12 23.52 1.95 3.10
C GLN A 12 22.07 2.03 2.66
N ALA A 13 21.19 2.52 3.54
CA ALA A 13 19.86 2.95 3.13
C ALA A 13 20.03 3.96 1.97
N ASN A 14 19.30 3.77 0.88
CA ASN A 14 19.33 4.70 -0.24
C ASN A 14 18.72 6.02 0.22
N VAL A 15 19.57 6.99 0.57
CA VAL A 15 19.14 8.33 0.94
C VAL A 15 18.83 9.10 -0.34
N VAL A 16 17.55 9.18 -0.71
CA VAL A 16 17.13 10.09 -1.78
C VAL A 16 17.05 11.49 -1.20
N LYS A 17 17.99 12.33 -1.62
CA LYS A 17 17.90 13.78 -1.41
C LYS A 17 16.84 14.31 -2.35
N THR A 18 15.64 14.59 -1.85
CA THR A 18 14.72 15.44 -2.59
C THR A 18 15.40 16.81 -2.73
N SER A 19 15.58 17.29 -3.97
CA SER A 19 16.13 18.63 -4.25
C SER A 19 15.18 19.76 -3.82
N GLN A 20 14.05 19.41 -3.21
CA GLN A 20 12.96 20.29 -2.87
C GLN A 20 12.90 20.50 -1.36
N GLY A 21 12.66 21.76 -0.99
CA GLY A 21 12.55 22.20 0.40
C GLY A 21 11.30 21.68 1.11
N ARG A 22 11.01 22.29 2.27
CA ARG A 22 9.87 21.97 3.13
C ARG A 22 8.57 21.81 2.33
N LEU A 23 7.77 20.77 2.63
CA LEU A 23 6.51 20.44 1.95
C LEU A 23 5.28 20.66 2.85
N SER A 24 4.15 21.02 2.23
CA SER A 24 2.89 21.31 2.95
C SER A 24 1.99 20.09 3.16
N SER A 25 2.06 19.07 2.29
CA SER A 25 1.23 17.88 2.36
C SER A 25 1.88 16.64 1.73
N PRO A 26 1.40 15.43 2.06
CA PRO A 26 1.83 14.19 1.42
C PRO A 26 1.53 14.16 -0.08
N GLN A 27 0.43 14.78 -0.52
CA GLN A 27 0.08 14.87 -1.93
C GLN A 27 1.08 15.75 -2.68
N ASP A 28 1.52 16.86 -2.08
CA ASP A 28 2.58 17.71 -2.66
C ASP A 28 3.88 16.92 -2.79
N PHE A 29 4.22 16.09 -1.80
CA PHE A 29 5.38 15.20 -1.88
C PHE A 29 5.30 14.27 -3.09
N LEU A 30 4.16 13.60 -3.30
CA LEU A 30 3.98 12.67 -4.42
C LEU A 30 3.95 13.36 -5.79
N GLN A 31 3.28 14.52 -5.88
CA GLN A 31 3.11 15.26 -7.13
C GLN A 31 4.38 15.97 -7.59
N ASN A 32 5.22 16.41 -6.67
CA ASN A 32 6.44 17.15 -7.01
C ASN A 32 7.64 16.26 -7.30
N LEU A 33 7.47 14.93 -7.32
CA LEU A 33 8.49 14.02 -7.84
C LEU A 33 8.75 14.33 -9.33
N PRO A 34 9.98 14.63 -9.77
CA PRO A 34 10.23 15.00 -11.16
C PRO A 34 9.90 13.86 -12.12
N SER A 35 9.13 14.11 -13.19
CA SER A 35 8.63 13.06 -14.11
C SER A 35 9.69 12.15 -14.75
N LYS A 36 10.93 12.62 -14.90
CA LYS A 36 12.07 11.79 -15.36
C LYS A 36 12.79 11.04 -14.23
N GLU A 37 12.66 11.51 -12.99
CA GLU A 37 13.23 10.88 -11.79
C GLU A 37 12.25 9.90 -11.15
N ILE A 38 10.93 10.09 -11.29
CA ILE A 38 9.90 9.17 -10.78
C ILE A 38 10.19 7.71 -11.15
N SER A 39 10.69 7.45 -12.37
CA SER A 39 11.01 6.09 -12.81
C SER A 39 12.21 5.47 -12.10
N SER A 40 13.28 6.24 -11.82
CA SER A 40 14.55 5.73 -11.29
C SER A 40 14.75 5.95 -9.79
N THR A 41 14.13 6.98 -9.22
CA THR A 41 14.27 7.36 -7.81
C THR A 41 13.03 7.06 -6.98
N ALA A 42 11.81 6.89 -7.54
CA ALA A 42 10.65 6.59 -6.70
C ALA A 42 10.81 5.25 -5.94
N GLY A 43 11.42 4.24 -6.57
CA GLY A 43 11.79 2.99 -5.88
C GLY A 43 12.84 3.16 -4.79
N GLN A 44 13.64 4.23 -4.83
CA GLN A 44 14.61 4.58 -3.78
C GLN A 44 13.99 5.48 -2.69
N ILE A 45 13.00 6.30 -3.06
CA ILE A 45 12.25 7.20 -2.17
C ILE A 45 11.32 6.38 -1.27
N PHE A 46 10.61 5.42 -1.85
CA PHE A 46 9.80 4.48 -1.11
C PHE A 46 10.70 3.37 -0.62
N GLN A 47 11.06 3.43 0.66
CA GLN A 47 11.78 2.34 1.30
C GLN A 47 10.89 1.09 1.21
N SER A 48 11.23 0.18 0.31
CA SER A 48 10.43 -1.02 0.10
C SER A 48 10.57 -1.95 1.29
N SER A 49 9.46 -2.53 1.76
CA SER A 49 9.43 -3.49 2.86
C SER A 49 10.14 -4.83 2.56
N PHE A 50 10.68 -5.01 1.35
CA PHE A 50 11.23 -6.29 0.88
C PHE A 50 12.42 -6.10 -0.08
N VAL A 51 13.46 -5.35 0.32
CA VAL A 51 14.75 -5.44 -0.38
C VAL A 51 15.42 -6.75 0.04
N GLU A 52 15.41 -7.76 -0.83
CA GLU A 52 16.27 -8.94 -0.67
C GLU A 52 17.74 -8.52 -0.71
N ASN A 53 18.45 -8.91 0.34
CA ASN A 53 19.88 -8.75 0.46
C ASN A 53 20.55 -9.93 -0.28
N CYS A 54 20.95 -9.73 -1.53
CA CYS A 54 21.84 -10.67 -2.21
C CYS A 54 23.25 -10.56 -1.62
N GLN A 55 23.56 -11.32 -0.56
CA GLN A 55 24.93 -11.59 -0.15
C GLN A 55 25.26 -13.09 -0.08
N SER A 56 26.01 -13.49 -1.12
CA SER A 56 27.08 -14.48 -1.13
C SER A 56 26.80 -15.94 -0.71
N LYS A 57 26.72 -16.81 -1.71
CA LYS A 57 27.38 -18.12 -1.65
C LYS A 57 28.15 -18.40 -2.93
N GLY A 58 29.47 -18.51 -2.80
CA GLY A 58 30.34 -19.30 -3.69
C GLY A 58 30.71 -18.67 -5.03
N ALA A 59 32.01 -18.59 -5.29
CA ALA A 59 32.58 -18.14 -6.54
C ALA A 59 32.09 -18.97 -7.75
N GLY A 60 31.51 -18.30 -8.74
CA GLY A 60 31.11 -18.85 -10.03
C GLY A 60 30.20 -17.88 -10.79
N GLN A 61 30.54 -17.56 -12.03
CA GLN A 61 29.88 -16.56 -12.88
C GLN A 61 28.36 -16.73 -13.01
N GLY A 62 27.62 -15.63 -12.85
CA GLY A 62 26.19 -15.51 -13.20
C GLY A 62 25.56 -14.28 -12.55
N ASN A 63 25.20 -13.28 -13.34
CA ASN A 63 24.69 -11.97 -12.93
C ASN A 63 23.38 -12.07 -12.14
N CYS A 64 23.37 -11.69 -10.86
CA CYS A 64 22.17 -11.32 -10.11
C CYS A 64 22.36 -9.91 -9.53
N GLN A 65 22.10 -8.91 -10.38
CA GLN A 65 21.85 -7.54 -9.96
C GLN A 65 20.43 -7.19 -10.41
N THR A 66 19.45 -7.28 -9.52
CA THR A 66 18.22 -6.51 -9.63
C THR A 66 18.38 -5.28 -8.75
N ASP A 67 19.24 -4.39 -9.23
CA ASP A 67 19.32 -3.02 -8.73
C ASP A 67 17.93 -2.39 -8.90
N LEU A 68 17.26 -2.07 -7.78
CA LEU A 68 15.96 -1.37 -7.78
C LEU A 68 16.03 -0.03 -8.54
N SER A 69 17.23 0.50 -8.83
CA SER A 69 17.43 1.68 -9.69
C SER A 69 17.02 1.48 -11.16
N GLN A 70 16.79 0.24 -11.61
CA GLN A 70 16.48 -0.07 -13.02
C GLN A 70 15.03 -0.47 -13.30
N THR A 71 14.19 -0.71 -12.28
CA THR A 71 12.80 -1.06 -12.55
C THR A 71 11.94 0.20 -12.63
N PRO A 72 11.27 0.46 -13.77
CA PRO A 72 10.49 1.67 -13.93
C PRO A 72 9.32 1.70 -12.94
N VAL A 73 9.20 2.82 -12.21
CA VAL A 73 8.09 3.10 -11.30
C VAL A 73 7.29 4.29 -11.82
N ILE A 74 5.97 4.23 -11.70
CA ILE A 74 5.07 5.36 -11.98
C ILE A 74 4.36 5.71 -10.68
N SER A 75 4.53 6.96 -10.23
CA SER A 75 3.78 7.49 -9.08
C SER A 75 2.29 7.58 -9.40
N SER A 76 1.46 7.24 -8.41
CA SER A 76 0.01 7.35 -8.51
C SER A 76 -0.40 8.82 -8.66
N VAL A 77 -1.18 9.11 -9.70
CA VAL A 77 -1.70 10.47 -9.96
C VAL A 77 -2.81 10.81 -8.96
N ARG A 78 -3.61 9.81 -8.57
CA ARG A 78 -4.76 9.96 -7.67
C ARG A 78 -4.40 9.73 -6.20
N GLY A 79 -3.16 9.33 -5.91
CA GLY A 79 -2.72 8.92 -4.58
C GLY A 79 -3.28 7.56 -4.12
N ASN A 80 -3.84 6.77 -5.05
CA ASN A 80 -4.32 5.40 -4.81
C ASN A 80 -3.61 4.43 -5.77
N GLY A 81 -2.50 3.84 -5.30
CA GLY A 81 -1.65 2.97 -6.12
C GLY A 81 -2.37 1.74 -6.67
N LEU A 82 -3.27 1.12 -5.89
CA LEU A 82 -4.03 -0.04 -6.34
C LEU A 82 -4.99 0.33 -7.48
N VAL A 83 -5.83 1.35 -7.29
CA VAL A 83 -6.83 1.76 -8.30
C VAL A 83 -6.14 2.25 -9.57
N ASP A 84 -5.09 3.06 -9.45
CA ASP A 84 -4.35 3.56 -10.61
C ASP A 84 -3.66 2.40 -11.37
N THR A 85 -3.09 1.41 -10.68
CA THR A 85 -2.49 0.23 -11.34
C THR A 85 -3.55 -0.57 -12.10
N VAL A 86 -4.70 -0.80 -11.47
CA VAL A 86 -5.82 -1.53 -12.09
C VAL A 86 -6.33 -0.82 -13.34
N LEU A 87 -6.52 0.50 -13.27
CA LEU A 87 -6.96 1.29 -14.41
C LEU A 87 -5.92 1.31 -15.53
N GLU A 88 -4.64 1.43 -15.19
CA GLU A 88 -3.54 1.34 -16.16
C GLU A 88 -3.55 -0.03 -16.85
N ALA A 89 -3.67 -1.11 -16.10
CA ALA A 89 -3.74 -2.47 -16.65
C ALA A 89 -4.93 -2.65 -17.58
N TYR A 90 -6.12 -2.24 -17.13
CA TYR A 90 -7.35 -2.42 -17.88
C TYR A 90 -7.38 -1.58 -19.15
N ASN A 91 -7.01 -0.30 -19.07
CA ASN A 91 -7.09 0.64 -20.19
C ASN A 91 -6.00 0.42 -21.25
N LYS A 92 -4.82 -0.08 -20.85
CA LYS A 92 -3.69 -0.33 -21.77
C LYS A 92 -3.47 -1.79 -22.08
N HIS A 93 -4.36 -2.68 -21.62
CA HIS A 93 -4.24 -4.13 -21.78
C HIS A 93 -2.90 -4.67 -21.24
N HIS A 94 -2.36 -4.09 -20.16
CA HIS A 94 -1.19 -4.63 -19.49
C HIS A 94 -1.58 -5.82 -18.61
N HIS A 95 -0.64 -6.74 -18.40
CA HIS A 95 -0.75 -7.79 -17.41
C HIS A 95 -0.78 -7.20 -16.01
N LEU A 96 -1.88 -7.43 -15.29
CA LEU A 96 -2.01 -7.04 -13.90
C LEU A 96 -1.35 -8.09 -13.00
N ILE A 97 -0.46 -7.65 -12.11
CA ILE A 97 0.11 -8.46 -11.04
C ILE A 97 -0.44 -7.93 -9.72
N LEU A 98 -1.05 -8.81 -8.93
CA LEU A 98 -1.51 -8.53 -7.57
C LEU A 98 -0.90 -9.54 -6.61
N ARG A 99 -0.46 -9.08 -5.45
CA ARG A 99 -0.07 -9.92 -4.32
C ARG A 99 -1.05 -9.76 -3.16
N PRO A 100 -1.13 -10.74 -2.24
CA PRO A 100 -1.87 -10.60 -1.00
C PRO A 100 -1.52 -9.33 -0.22
N ASP A 101 -0.23 -8.95 -0.16
CA ASP A 101 0.23 -7.71 0.49
C ASP A 101 -0.34 -6.44 -0.15
N ASP A 102 -0.47 -6.40 -1.48
CA ASP A 102 -0.96 -5.21 -2.19
C ASP A 102 -2.44 -4.98 -1.85
N ILE A 103 -3.21 -6.07 -1.79
CA ILE A 103 -4.64 -6.07 -1.45
C ILE A 103 -4.85 -5.79 0.04
N TRP A 104 -4.05 -6.42 0.91
CA TRP A 104 -4.13 -6.19 2.35
C TRP A 104 -3.75 -4.75 2.71
N THR A 105 -2.72 -4.17 2.06
CA THR A 105 -2.35 -2.77 2.25
C THR A 105 -3.51 -1.84 1.87
N ALA A 106 -4.20 -2.10 0.76
CA ALA A 106 -5.36 -1.29 0.37
C ALA A 106 -6.51 -1.39 1.38
N ILE A 107 -6.77 -2.57 1.94
CA ILE A 107 -7.75 -2.77 3.02
C ILE A 107 -7.30 -2.02 4.28
N LEU A 108 -6.03 -2.08 4.67
CA LEU A 108 -5.53 -1.35 5.84
C LEU A 108 -5.65 0.17 5.66
N SER A 109 -5.39 0.69 4.46
CA SER A 109 -5.57 2.11 4.16
C SER A 109 -7.03 2.53 4.31
N GLY A 110 -7.99 1.76 3.77
CA GLY A 110 -9.42 2.01 3.96
C GLY A 110 -9.84 1.92 5.44
N PHE A 111 -9.35 0.90 6.15
CA PHE A 111 -9.60 0.71 7.58
C PHE A 111 -9.07 1.88 8.41
N SER A 112 -7.94 2.47 8.02
CA SER A 112 -7.39 3.64 8.71
C SER A 112 -8.35 4.84 8.70
N PHE A 113 -9.07 5.08 7.61
CA PHE A 113 -10.08 6.14 7.54
C PHE A 113 -11.24 5.89 8.50
N TYR A 114 -11.72 4.64 8.54
CA TYR A 114 -12.75 4.21 9.49
C TYR A 114 -12.30 4.42 10.95
N VAL A 115 -11.11 3.92 11.30
CA VAL A 115 -10.57 4.06 12.67
C VAL A 115 -10.39 5.54 13.05
N ASN A 116 -9.92 6.38 12.13
CA ASN A 116 -9.74 7.80 12.40
C ASN A 116 -11.07 8.51 12.69
N LYS A 117 -12.11 8.24 11.89
CA LYS A 117 -13.47 8.78 12.10
C LYS A 117 -14.09 8.29 13.42
N HIS A 118 -13.90 7.02 13.75
CA HIS A 118 -14.47 6.37 14.93
C HIS A 118 -13.46 6.26 16.10
N SER A 119 -12.46 7.15 16.14
CA SER A 119 -11.30 7.00 17.03
C SER A 119 -11.63 7.00 18.52
N GLU A 120 -12.67 7.74 18.94
CA GLU A 120 -13.14 7.73 20.34
C GLU A 120 -13.92 6.45 20.67
N GLU A 121 -14.79 5.98 19.77
CA GLU A 121 -15.61 4.78 19.94
C GLU A 121 -14.74 3.52 20.01
N LEU A 122 -13.72 3.47 19.15
CA LEU A 122 -12.80 2.34 19.06
C LEU A 122 -11.60 2.47 20.01
N ARG A 123 -11.45 3.57 20.75
CA ARG A 123 -10.27 3.81 21.61
C ARG A 123 -9.99 2.61 22.52
N SER A 124 -11.01 2.13 23.22
CA SER A 124 -10.90 1.01 24.17
C SER A 124 -10.53 -0.33 23.52
N TYR A 125 -10.77 -0.49 22.21
CA TYR A 125 -10.31 -1.65 21.45
C TYR A 125 -8.81 -1.59 21.14
N PHE A 126 -8.27 -0.39 20.93
CA PHE A 126 -6.88 -0.21 20.49
C PHE A 126 -5.93 0.14 21.63
N VAL A 127 -6.26 1.09 22.50
CA VAL A 127 -5.34 1.64 23.52
C VAL A 127 -6.01 1.80 24.89
N ALA A 128 -5.22 1.60 25.95
CA ALA A 128 -5.70 1.70 27.34
C ALA A 128 -5.65 3.13 27.92
N HIS A 129 -5.12 4.11 27.18
CA HIS A 129 -4.93 5.48 27.66
C HIS A 129 -5.99 6.43 27.09
N GLU A 130 -6.29 7.49 27.84
CA GLU A 130 -7.09 8.60 27.34
C GLU A 130 -6.27 9.57 26.51
N GLY A 131 -6.89 10.18 25.50
CA GLY A 131 -6.23 11.14 24.61
C GLY A 131 -5.04 10.55 23.85
N ARG A 132 -3.99 11.36 23.66
CA ARG A 132 -2.79 10.98 22.90
C ARG A 132 -1.62 10.71 23.83
N LYS A 133 -0.90 9.61 23.59
CA LYS A 133 0.35 9.27 24.26
C LYS A 133 1.52 9.43 23.29
N GLN A 134 2.55 10.15 23.69
CA GLN A 134 3.81 10.21 22.94
C GLN A 134 4.61 8.92 23.17
N LEU A 135 5.11 8.33 22.09
CA LEU A 135 6.00 7.17 22.12
C LEU A 135 7.38 7.63 21.67
N ASN A 136 8.40 7.35 22.47
CA ASN A 136 9.77 7.78 22.22
C ASN A 136 10.61 6.58 21.80
N ILE A 137 11.31 6.71 20.67
CA ILE A 137 12.31 5.75 20.19
C ILE A 137 13.68 6.42 20.23
N HIS A 138 14.67 5.70 20.73
CA HIS A 138 16.07 6.15 20.74
C HIS A 138 16.91 5.22 19.87
N CYS A 139 17.46 5.76 18.78
CA CYS A 139 18.35 5.04 17.87
C CYS A 139 19.72 5.71 17.82
N GLY A 140 20.77 4.92 17.57
CA GLY A 140 22.09 5.45 17.25
C GLY A 140 22.20 5.90 15.80
N GLY A 141 22.98 6.95 15.55
CA GLY A 141 23.23 7.49 14.20
C GLY A 141 22.68 8.90 14.01
N THR A 142 22.59 9.31 12.75
CA THR A 142 21.89 10.54 12.32
C THR A 142 20.67 10.15 11.51
N ARG A 143 19.83 11.13 11.13
CA ARG A 143 18.71 10.89 10.19
C ARG A 143 19.13 10.30 8.84
N HIS A 144 20.43 10.35 8.53
CA HIS A 144 21.01 9.83 7.29
C HIS A 144 21.67 8.46 7.45
N THR A 145 21.95 8.01 8.68
CA THR A 145 22.70 6.77 8.93
C THR A 145 21.96 5.81 9.85
N VAL A 146 20.75 6.16 10.30
CA VAL A 146 19.93 5.30 11.15
C VAL A 146 19.56 4.02 10.41
N ASP A 147 19.58 2.89 11.13
CA ASP A 147 19.05 1.63 10.62
C ASP A 147 17.52 1.69 10.64
N PHE A 148 16.93 1.94 9.47
CA PHE A 148 15.49 2.03 9.31
C PHE A 148 14.76 0.69 9.52
N GLY A 149 15.43 -0.45 9.30
CA GLY A 149 14.87 -1.77 9.59
C GLY A 149 14.73 -1.97 11.09
N ASN A 150 15.78 -1.64 11.85
CA ASN A 150 15.72 -1.64 13.31
C ASN A 150 14.69 -0.63 13.85
N LEU A 151 14.61 0.56 13.25
CA LEU A 151 13.63 1.58 13.62
C LEU A 151 12.18 1.06 13.43
N ALA A 152 11.88 0.41 12.32
CA ALA A 152 10.56 -0.18 12.06
C ALA A 152 10.21 -1.27 13.08
N GLN A 153 11.18 -2.09 13.48
CA GLN A 153 10.99 -3.09 14.53
C GLN A 153 10.66 -2.43 15.88
N GLN A 154 11.39 -1.37 16.27
CA GLN A 154 11.12 -0.64 17.50
C GLN A 154 9.73 0.04 17.50
N PHE A 155 9.31 0.62 16.37
CA PHE A 155 7.95 1.14 16.21
C PHE A 155 6.91 0.04 16.43
N THR A 156 7.13 -1.12 15.82
CA THR A 156 6.23 -2.27 15.93
C THR A 156 6.12 -2.78 17.37
N ASP A 157 7.24 -2.84 18.09
CA ASP A 157 7.27 -3.32 19.47
C ASP A 157 6.62 -2.32 20.43
N LEU A 158 6.89 -1.02 20.27
CA LEU A 158 6.20 0.01 21.05
C LEU A 158 4.70 0.04 20.78
N MET A 159 4.28 -0.10 19.53
CA MET A 159 2.85 -0.23 19.22
C MET A 159 2.26 -1.44 19.93
N HIS A 160 2.89 -2.61 19.81
CA HIS A 160 2.45 -3.83 20.47
C HIS A 160 2.31 -3.68 21.98
N GLU A 161 3.27 -3.04 22.65
CA GLU A 161 3.22 -2.77 24.09
C GLU A 161 2.00 -1.93 24.50
N ASN A 162 1.58 -1.00 23.64
CA ASN A 162 0.49 -0.08 23.92
C ASN A 162 -0.89 -0.56 23.44
N LEU A 163 -0.96 -1.67 22.68
CA LEU A 163 -2.22 -2.27 22.27
C LEU A 163 -2.95 -2.99 23.42
N VAL A 164 -4.28 -2.84 23.51
CA VAL A 164 -5.12 -3.60 24.45
C VAL A 164 -5.21 -5.06 24.02
N ASP A 165 -5.66 -5.30 22.80
CA ASP A 165 -5.67 -6.62 22.18
C ASP A 165 -4.31 -6.89 21.54
N LYS A 166 -3.49 -7.72 22.17
CA LYS A 166 -2.17 -8.09 21.65
C LYS A 166 -2.26 -8.84 20.33
N SER A 167 -3.34 -9.59 20.10
CA SER A 167 -3.60 -10.36 18.87
C SER A 167 -3.80 -9.48 17.63
N LEU A 168 -4.05 -8.19 17.85
CA LEU A 168 -4.20 -7.21 16.78
C LEU A 168 -2.91 -7.02 15.99
N LYS A 169 -1.74 -7.18 16.63
CA LYS A 169 -0.45 -7.10 15.93
C LYS A 169 -0.38 -8.14 14.81
N GLU A 170 -0.71 -9.40 15.12
CA GLU A 170 -0.71 -10.52 14.19
C GLU A 170 -1.80 -10.37 13.11
N TRP A 171 -2.91 -9.71 13.43
CA TRP A 171 -3.93 -9.40 12.44
C TRP A 171 -3.50 -8.28 11.48
N ILE A 172 -2.86 -7.21 11.96
CA ILE A 172 -2.40 -6.10 11.11
C ILE A 172 -1.21 -6.51 10.26
N LEU A 173 -0.20 -7.14 10.86
CA LEU A 173 1.01 -7.53 10.15
C LEU A 173 0.71 -8.73 9.22
N PRO A 174 1.04 -8.62 7.92
CA PRO A 174 0.92 -9.76 7.02
C PRO A 174 1.98 -10.83 7.37
N ASP A 175 1.58 -12.11 7.29
CA ASP A 175 2.45 -13.28 7.33
C ASP A 175 2.18 -14.15 6.08
N PHE A 176 2.35 -13.50 4.92
CA PHE A 176 2.22 -14.10 3.60
C PHE A 176 3.59 -14.55 3.11
N SER A 177 3.67 -15.60 2.30
CA SER A 177 4.96 -16.14 1.83
C SER A 177 5.62 -15.33 0.71
N THR A 178 5.42 -14.00 0.65
CA THR A 178 5.83 -13.14 -0.48
C THR A 178 7.31 -12.72 -0.45
N THR A 179 8.17 -13.49 0.22
CA THR A 179 9.51 -13.07 0.65
C THR A 179 10.68 -13.47 -0.27
N THR A 180 10.47 -14.23 -1.35
CA THR A 180 11.56 -14.59 -2.28
C THR A 180 11.30 -14.20 -3.74
N ASP A 181 12.37 -14.00 -4.51
CA ASP A 181 12.33 -13.65 -5.94
C ASP A 181 11.55 -14.64 -6.84
N ASN A 182 11.25 -15.86 -6.35
CA ASN A 182 10.38 -16.84 -7.01
C ASN A 182 8.94 -16.91 -6.45
N ASP A 183 8.63 -16.26 -5.32
CA ASP A 183 7.30 -16.22 -4.65
C ASP A 183 6.41 -15.06 -5.11
N ARG A 184 6.73 -14.43 -6.25
CA ARG A 184 6.34 -13.05 -6.63
C ARG A 184 4.84 -12.73 -6.77
N ARG A 185 3.91 -13.63 -6.46
CA ARG A 185 2.45 -13.41 -6.57
C ARG A 185 1.63 -13.86 -5.34
N GLY A 186 2.28 -14.46 -4.35
CA GLY A 186 1.62 -15.15 -3.23
C GLY A 186 1.04 -16.50 -3.65
N GLU A 187 1.00 -17.45 -2.72
CA GLU A 187 0.40 -18.77 -2.94
C GLU A 187 -1.10 -18.74 -2.64
N ARG A 188 -1.84 -19.75 -3.12
CA ARG A 188 -3.28 -19.90 -2.85
C ARG A 188 -3.59 -19.79 -1.35
N GLU A 189 -2.76 -20.37 -0.51
CA GLU A 189 -2.85 -20.37 0.95
C GLU A 189 -2.76 -18.96 1.54
N ASP A 190 -1.97 -18.06 0.93
CA ASP A 190 -1.90 -16.66 1.36
C ASP A 190 -3.21 -15.92 1.11
N TRP A 191 -3.85 -16.19 -0.03
CA TRP A 191 -5.16 -15.63 -0.36
C TRP A 191 -6.26 -16.15 0.58
N VAL A 192 -6.16 -17.41 1.00
CA VAL A 192 -7.04 -17.97 2.05
C VAL A 192 -6.81 -17.27 3.40
N LYS A 193 -5.55 -17.06 3.81
CA LYS A 193 -5.23 -16.30 5.03
C LYS A 193 -5.76 -14.86 4.96
N LEU A 194 -5.62 -14.21 3.81
CA LEU A 194 -6.15 -12.86 3.58
C LEU A 194 -7.68 -12.84 3.69
N HIS A 195 -8.37 -13.82 3.10
CA HIS A 195 -9.83 -13.96 3.22
C HIS A 195 -10.26 -14.13 4.68
N GLN A 196 -9.57 -14.95 5.47
CA GLN A 196 -9.85 -15.13 6.91
C GLN A 196 -9.70 -13.84 7.73
N LYS A 197 -8.86 -12.88 7.30
CA LYS A 197 -8.73 -11.59 7.99
C LYS A 197 -10.03 -10.76 7.95
N LEU A 198 -10.95 -11.04 7.02
CA LEU A 198 -12.25 -10.37 6.94
C LEU A 198 -13.14 -10.66 8.16
N ASP A 199 -12.98 -11.82 8.82
CA ASP A 199 -13.77 -12.17 10.00
C ASP A 199 -13.55 -11.16 11.14
N LYS A 200 -12.28 -10.79 11.38
CA LYS A 200 -11.92 -9.78 12.38
C LYS A 200 -12.25 -8.37 11.89
N LEU A 201 -12.09 -8.08 10.59
CA LEU A 201 -12.50 -6.79 10.02
C LEU A 201 -13.98 -6.48 10.31
N GLY A 202 -14.86 -7.48 10.12
CA GLY A 202 -16.29 -7.31 10.36
C GLY A 202 -16.69 -7.09 11.83
N GLN A 203 -15.78 -7.33 12.79
CA GLN A 203 -16.07 -7.22 14.23
C GLN A 203 -15.93 -5.80 14.78
N PHE A 204 -15.35 -4.86 14.03
CA PHE A 204 -15.12 -3.50 14.52
C PHE A 204 -16.38 -2.61 14.51
N GLY A 205 -17.41 -2.98 13.76
CA GLY A 205 -18.68 -2.25 13.68
C GLY A 205 -19.53 -2.59 12.45
N GLU A 206 -20.75 -2.05 12.38
CA GLU A 206 -21.69 -2.31 11.27
C GLU A 206 -21.16 -1.86 9.90
N GLU A 207 -20.47 -0.71 9.85
CA GLU A 207 -19.87 -0.21 8.61
C GLU A 207 -18.78 -1.17 8.09
N THR A 208 -17.91 -1.67 8.98
CA THR A 208 -16.85 -2.62 8.60
C THR A 208 -17.39 -4.03 8.30
N ALA A 209 -18.49 -4.45 8.94
CA ALA A 209 -19.19 -5.69 8.59
C ALA A 209 -19.80 -5.62 7.19
N THR A 210 -20.40 -4.47 6.85
CA THR A 210 -20.89 -4.20 5.50
C THR A 210 -19.73 -4.20 4.51
N TRP A 211 -18.62 -3.54 4.84
CA TRP A 211 -17.46 -3.53 3.96
C TRP A 211 -16.87 -4.93 3.73
N ALA A 212 -16.76 -5.74 4.78
CA ALA A 212 -16.29 -7.11 4.69
C ALA A 212 -17.17 -7.96 3.75
N SER A 213 -18.48 -7.71 3.69
CA SER A 213 -19.38 -8.41 2.75
C SER A 213 -19.19 -7.99 1.30
N LEU A 214 -18.69 -6.78 1.02
CA LEU A 214 -18.24 -6.37 -0.32
C LEU A 214 -16.90 -7.03 -0.70
N LEU A 215 -16.00 -7.22 0.27
CA LEU A 215 -14.68 -7.82 0.01
C LEU A 215 -14.74 -9.35 -0.14
N ASP A 216 -15.69 -10.00 0.51
CA ASP A 216 -15.81 -11.47 0.54
C ASP A 216 -15.95 -12.10 -0.86
N PRO A 217 -16.86 -11.65 -1.76
CA PRO A 217 -16.95 -12.21 -3.11
C PRO A 217 -15.68 -12.02 -3.92
N ILE A 218 -14.95 -10.90 -3.74
CA ILE A 218 -13.69 -10.61 -4.43
C ILE A 218 -12.62 -11.61 -4.01
N LEU A 219 -12.38 -11.75 -2.71
CA LEU A 219 -11.31 -12.62 -2.19
C LEU A 219 -11.62 -14.10 -2.48
N LYS A 220 -12.89 -14.51 -2.48
CA LYS A 220 -13.31 -15.83 -2.97
C LYS A 220 -12.92 -16.08 -4.42
N ARG A 221 -13.03 -15.08 -5.30
CA ARG A 221 -12.60 -15.23 -6.71
C ARG A 221 -11.09 -15.18 -6.89
N PHE A 222 -10.36 -14.48 -6.01
CA PHE A 222 -8.91 -14.58 -5.98
C PHE A 222 -8.47 -16.02 -5.68
N ILE A 223 -9.09 -16.68 -4.69
CA ILE A 223 -8.84 -18.10 -4.38
C ILE A 223 -9.29 -18.99 -5.55
N LEU A 224 -10.49 -18.76 -6.10
CA LEU A 224 -11.01 -19.53 -7.24
C LEU A 224 -10.11 -19.44 -8.48
N THR A 225 -9.39 -18.34 -8.67
CA THR A 225 -8.43 -18.18 -9.79
C THR A 225 -7.31 -19.24 -9.73
N PHE A 226 -6.94 -19.73 -8.54
CA PHE A 226 -6.02 -20.86 -8.39
C PHE A 226 -6.70 -22.21 -8.63
N ASP A 227 -7.93 -22.35 -8.15
CA ASP A 227 -8.68 -23.61 -8.22
C ASP A 227 -9.20 -23.93 -9.63
N SER A 228 -9.50 -22.90 -10.43
CA SER A 228 -10.15 -23.03 -11.74
C SER A 228 -9.80 -21.84 -12.67
N PRO A 229 -8.51 -21.65 -13.02
CA PRO A 229 -8.03 -20.48 -13.77
C PRO A 229 -8.69 -20.29 -15.15
N ASP A 230 -9.03 -21.38 -15.83
CA ASP A 230 -9.61 -21.36 -17.18
C ASP A 230 -11.15 -21.33 -17.17
N SER A 231 -11.78 -21.16 -16.01
CA SER A 231 -13.24 -21.11 -15.92
C SER A 231 -13.81 -19.79 -16.43
N GLN A 232 -15.01 -19.86 -17.02
CA GLN A 232 -15.72 -18.67 -17.47
C GLN A 232 -15.99 -17.70 -16.31
N GLU A 233 -16.27 -18.22 -15.11
CA GLU A 233 -16.49 -17.38 -13.91
C GLU A 233 -15.26 -16.55 -13.56
N VAL A 234 -14.06 -17.13 -13.59
CA VAL A 234 -12.81 -16.41 -13.35
C VAL A 234 -12.57 -15.36 -14.43
N SER A 235 -12.77 -15.72 -15.70
CA SER A 235 -12.63 -14.75 -16.80
C SER A 235 -13.61 -13.59 -16.67
N ASP A 236 -14.88 -13.85 -16.36
CA ASP A 236 -15.91 -12.82 -16.21
C ASP A 236 -15.63 -11.92 -15.01
N PHE A 237 -15.15 -12.51 -13.90
CA PHE A 237 -14.76 -11.76 -12.71
C PHE A 237 -13.63 -10.75 -12.99
N TRP A 238 -12.55 -11.18 -13.62
CA TRP A 238 -11.41 -10.29 -13.92
C TRP A 238 -11.78 -9.23 -14.96
N ASN A 239 -12.65 -9.54 -15.92
CA ASN A 239 -13.18 -8.57 -16.88
C ASN A 239 -14.11 -7.51 -16.24
N ARG A 240 -14.52 -7.69 -14.99
CA ARG A 240 -15.42 -6.79 -14.24
C ARG A 240 -14.68 -6.02 -13.13
N ILE A 241 -13.35 -5.95 -13.21
CA ILE A 241 -12.49 -5.29 -12.23
C ILE A 241 -12.77 -3.80 -12.09
N ALA A 242 -12.71 -3.08 -13.21
CA ALA A 242 -12.82 -1.64 -13.27
C ALA A 242 -13.39 -1.23 -14.61
N ARG A 243 -14.21 -0.18 -14.61
CA ARG A 243 -14.68 0.49 -15.82
C ARG A 243 -14.83 1.96 -15.53
N GLU A 244 -14.07 2.76 -16.26
CA GLU A 244 -14.16 4.22 -16.22
C GLU A 244 -15.13 4.69 -17.31
N GLU A 245 -16.16 5.42 -16.94
CA GLU A 245 -17.16 5.97 -17.86
C GLU A 245 -17.22 7.49 -17.76
N PHE A 246 -17.32 8.13 -18.93
CA PHE A 246 -17.63 9.56 -19.03
C PHE A 246 -19.12 9.72 -19.33
N VAL A 247 -19.88 10.19 -18.35
CA VAL A 247 -21.29 10.53 -18.52
C VAL A 247 -21.43 12.06 -18.63
N GLY A 248 -21.65 12.55 -19.86
CA GLY A 248 -21.91 13.97 -20.12
C GLY A 248 -20.72 14.89 -19.82
N SER A 249 -20.96 15.98 -19.08
CA SER A 249 -19.96 16.99 -18.72
C SER A 249 -19.42 16.85 -17.28
N GLY A 250 -19.74 15.73 -16.60
CA GLY A 250 -19.32 15.46 -15.23
C GLY A 250 -17.88 14.96 -15.13
N SER A 251 -17.41 14.75 -13.89
CA SER A 251 -16.19 13.96 -13.65
C SER A 251 -16.43 12.51 -14.09
N PRO A 252 -15.40 11.80 -14.60
CA PRO A 252 -15.56 10.39 -14.93
C PRO A 252 -15.93 9.59 -13.68
N GLU A 253 -16.60 8.47 -13.89
CA GLU A 253 -17.07 7.57 -12.85
C GLU A 253 -16.36 6.22 -12.97
N LEU A 254 -16.02 5.65 -11.81
CA LEU A 254 -15.44 4.33 -11.67
C LEU A 254 -16.51 3.36 -11.20
N SER A 255 -16.68 2.28 -11.96
CA SER A 255 -17.48 1.10 -11.59
C SER A 255 -16.62 -0.16 -11.62
N GLY A 256 -17.17 -1.29 -11.19
CA GLY A 256 -16.45 -2.56 -11.06
C GLY A 256 -16.16 -2.92 -9.60
N TRP A 257 -15.65 -4.12 -9.34
CA TRP A 257 -15.46 -4.58 -7.96
C TRP A 257 -14.33 -3.85 -7.24
N ILE A 258 -13.43 -3.19 -7.99
CA ILE A 258 -12.36 -2.37 -7.43
C ILE A 258 -12.88 -1.26 -6.50
N THR A 259 -14.12 -0.81 -6.71
CA THR A 259 -14.72 0.25 -5.89
C THR A 259 -14.98 -0.18 -4.44
N ALA A 260 -14.96 -1.48 -4.14
CA ALA A 260 -14.95 -1.96 -2.76
C ALA A 260 -13.73 -1.45 -1.97
N PHE A 261 -12.58 -1.21 -2.61
CA PHE A 261 -11.39 -0.66 -1.95
C PHE A 261 -11.47 0.86 -1.74
N CYS A 262 -12.56 1.49 -2.19
CA CYS A 262 -12.86 2.90 -2.02
C CYS A 262 -14.14 3.11 -1.17
N PHE A 263 -14.56 2.08 -0.42
CA PHE A 263 -15.79 2.08 0.36
C PHE A 263 -15.89 3.27 1.35
N PHE A 264 -14.77 3.60 1.99
CA PHE A 264 -14.64 4.81 2.82
C PHE A 264 -13.98 5.94 2.04
N ASN A 265 -14.51 7.16 2.16
CA ASN A 265 -13.84 8.36 1.69
C ASN A 265 -12.74 8.82 2.67
N HIS A 266 -12.06 9.93 2.36
CA HIS A 266 -10.96 10.45 3.18
C HIS A 266 -11.37 10.90 4.59
N GLU A 267 -12.67 11.11 4.84
CA GLU A 267 -13.23 11.37 6.17
C GLU A 267 -13.78 10.11 6.87
N GLY A 268 -13.56 8.92 6.31
CA GLY A 268 -14.06 7.65 6.86
C GLY A 268 -15.56 7.43 6.67
N ARG A 269 -16.24 8.22 5.83
CA ARG A 269 -17.67 8.05 5.54
C ARG A 269 -17.85 7.07 4.41
N ILE A 270 -18.92 6.27 4.50
CA ILE A 270 -19.30 5.35 3.43
C ILE A 270 -19.63 6.16 2.16
N GLN A 271 -19.05 5.76 1.04
CA GLN A 271 -19.36 6.36 -0.25
C GLN A 271 -20.75 5.90 -0.72
N PRO A 272 -21.64 6.82 -1.12
CA PRO A 272 -22.99 6.47 -1.55
C PRO A 272 -22.94 5.63 -2.82
N ILE A 273 -23.83 4.66 -2.93
CA ILE A 273 -24.09 3.99 -4.20
C ILE A 273 -24.87 4.99 -5.07
N GLN A 274 -24.18 5.63 -6.01
CA GLN A 274 -24.80 6.55 -6.95
C GLN A 274 -24.99 5.83 -8.29
N SER A 275 -26.24 5.52 -8.66
CA SER A 275 -26.53 5.13 -10.04
C SER A 275 -26.79 6.40 -10.84
N PHE A 276 -25.82 6.76 -11.68
CA PHE A 276 -25.99 7.81 -12.66
C PHE A 276 -26.68 7.24 -13.91
N VAL A 277 -27.36 8.10 -14.67
CA VAL A 277 -28.16 7.69 -15.82
C VAL A 277 -27.27 6.98 -16.84
N GLY A 278 -27.44 5.66 -16.97
CA GLY A 278 -26.73 4.82 -17.93
C GLY A 278 -25.75 3.81 -17.31
N THR A 279 -25.24 4.08 -16.10
CA THR A 279 -24.26 3.22 -15.42
C THR A 279 -24.96 2.36 -14.37
N GLN A 280 -24.92 1.04 -14.56
CA GLN A 280 -25.49 0.09 -13.59
C GLN A 280 -24.41 -0.36 -12.60
N PRO A 281 -24.72 -0.39 -11.29
CA PRO A 281 -23.85 -0.99 -10.30
C PRO A 281 -23.50 -2.43 -10.66
N LEU A 282 -22.26 -2.81 -10.36
CA LEU A 282 -21.84 -4.20 -10.45
C LEU A 282 -22.53 -4.99 -9.35
N VAL A 283 -23.07 -6.17 -9.68
CA VAL A 283 -23.55 -7.14 -8.68
C VAL A 283 -22.73 -8.43 -8.76
N LEU A 284 -22.12 -8.84 -7.65
CA LEU A 284 -21.46 -10.15 -7.49
C LEU A 284 -22.03 -10.85 -6.27
N ASP A 285 -22.49 -12.09 -6.41
CA ASP A 285 -23.14 -12.87 -5.34
C ASP A 285 -24.30 -12.15 -4.63
N GLY A 286 -25.04 -11.32 -5.37
CA GLY A 286 -26.12 -10.50 -4.81
C GLY A 286 -25.66 -9.28 -4.02
N VAL A 287 -24.35 -9.02 -3.97
CA VAL A 287 -23.76 -7.82 -3.37
C VAL A 287 -23.56 -6.75 -4.43
N GLU A 288 -24.11 -5.56 -4.19
CA GLU A 288 -24.03 -4.40 -5.07
C GLU A 288 -22.82 -3.53 -4.73
N TYR A 289 -22.01 -3.18 -5.74
CA TYR A 289 -20.80 -2.39 -5.58
C TYR A 289 -21.05 -0.93 -5.95
N PRO A 290 -20.46 0.03 -5.22
CA PRO A 290 -20.67 1.45 -5.47
C PRO A 290 -20.06 1.88 -6.81
N ILE A 291 -20.63 2.93 -7.38
CA ILE A 291 -20.03 3.71 -8.47
C ILE A 291 -19.47 4.98 -7.83
N ILE A 292 -18.21 5.28 -8.11
CA ILE A 292 -17.45 6.33 -7.40
C ILE A 292 -16.93 7.32 -8.43
N ALA A 293 -17.22 8.61 -8.25
CA ALA A 293 -16.61 9.62 -9.10
C ALA A 293 -15.09 9.61 -8.91
N ILE A 294 -14.32 9.74 -10.00
CA ILE A 294 -12.85 9.66 -9.95
C ILE A 294 -12.23 10.61 -8.91
N LYS A 295 -12.83 11.79 -8.71
CA LYS A 295 -12.40 12.80 -7.73
C LYS A 295 -12.61 12.36 -6.26
N ASP A 296 -13.48 11.39 -6.02
CA ASP A 296 -13.86 10.91 -4.70
C ASP A 296 -13.12 9.60 -4.34
N ILE A 297 -12.20 9.13 -5.20
CA ILE A 297 -11.29 8.03 -4.88
C ILE A 297 -10.38 8.46 -3.70
N PRO A 298 -10.37 7.73 -2.58
CA PRO A 298 -9.52 8.06 -1.44
C PRO A 298 -8.05 7.73 -1.74
N THR A 299 -7.15 8.39 -1.03
CA THR A 299 -5.73 8.01 -1.04
C THR A 299 -5.53 6.63 -0.40
N ALA A 300 -4.60 5.83 -0.91
CA ALA A 300 -4.30 4.49 -0.39
C ALA A 300 -3.07 4.47 0.55
N PHE A 301 -2.85 5.57 1.28
CA PHE A 301 -1.78 5.70 2.27
C PHE A 301 -2.26 6.38 3.55
N ALA A 302 -1.57 6.08 4.65
CA ALA A 302 -1.74 6.71 5.95
C ALA A 302 -0.55 7.63 6.27
N THR A 303 -0.76 8.59 7.15
CA THR A 303 0.29 9.49 7.62
C THR A 303 0.32 9.61 9.14
N VAL A 304 1.52 9.82 9.68
CA VAL A 304 1.75 10.01 11.11
C VAL A 304 2.77 11.12 11.32
N PRO A 305 2.48 12.12 12.19
CA PRO A 305 3.47 13.13 12.56
C PRO A 305 4.59 12.49 13.40
N VAL A 306 5.84 12.80 13.05
CA VAL A 306 7.03 12.32 13.76
C VAL A 306 7.88 13.53 14.13
N HIS A 307 8.14 13.70 15.42
CA HIS A 307 9.11 14.69 15.88
C HIS A 307 10.49 14.03 15.90
N LEU A 308 11.42 14.55 15.10
CA LEU A 308 12.75 13.99 14.91
C LEU A 308 13.78 14.88 15.60
N ASN A 309 14.58 14.31 16.50
CA ASN A 309 15.75 14.96 17.09
C ASN A 309 17.01 14.28 16.57
N ASP A 310 17.74 14.95 15.68
CA ASP A 310 19.03 14.50 15.16
C ASP A 310 20.17 15.18 15.93
N ASN A 311 20.65 14.52 16.98
CA ASN A 311 21.79 14.97 17.77
C ASN A 311 21.66 16.42 18.31
N GLY A 312 20.44 16.83 18.69
CA GLY A 312 20.11 18.15 19.21
C GLY A 312 19.46 19.10 18.21
N GLU A 313 19.43 18.75 16.92
CA GLU A 313 18.67 19.48 15.90
C GLU A 313 17.26 18.89 15.78
N GLU A 314 16.23 19.71 15.97
CA GLU A 314 14.83 19.28 15.96
C GLU A 314 14.15 19.55 14.62
N PHE A 315 13.40 18.57 14.13
CA PHE A 315 12.65 18.63 12.88
C PHE A 315 11.21 18.19 13.08
N ASP A 316 10.28 18.98 12.54
CA ASP A 316 8.88 18.61 12.40
C ASP A 316 8.69 17.82 11.11
N THR A 317 8.50 16.51 11.24
CA THR A 317 8.41 15.60 10.08
C THR A 317 7.05 14.89 10.02
N GLU A 318 6.73 14.38 8.85
CA GLU A 318 5.62 13.45 8.65
C GLU A 318 6.11 12.20 7.94
N MET A 319 5.68 11.05 8.46
CA MET A 319 5.87 9.76 7.85
C MET A 319 4.61 9.41 7.05
N VAL A 320 4.80 8.93 5.83
CA VAL A 320 3.74 8.42 4.94
C VAL A 320 4.01 6.95 4.63
N SER A 321 2.98 6.11 4.64
CA SER A 321 3.07 4.69 4.31
C SER A 321 1.82 4.20 3.61
N GLY A 322 1.97 3.47 2.50
CA GLY A 322 0.86 2.86 1.78
C GLY A 322 1.15 2.59 0.31
N SER A 323 0.08 2.35 -0.47
CA SER A 323 0.16 2.10 -1.91
C SER A 323 0.09 3.40 -2.69
N VAL A 324 1.22 3.85 -3.21
CA VAL A 324 1.42 5.22 -3.74
C VAL A 324 2.01 5.26 -5.14
N ALA A 325 2.36 4.09 -5.69
CA ALA A 325 2.96 3.98 -7.00
C ALA A 325 2.60 2.63 -7.64
N MET A 326 3.07 2.42 -8.87
CA MET A 326 3.04 1.14 -9.55
C MET A 326 4.41 0.81 -10.13
N LYS A 327 4.78 -0.46 -10.09
CA LYS A 327 5.98 -1.02 -10.70
C LYS A 327 5.64 -1.54 -12.10
N LEU A 328 6.44 -1.17 -13.08
CA LEU A 328 6.41 -1.71 -14.44
C LEU A 328 7.44 -2.81 -14.58
N SER A 329 7.08 -3.91 -15.22
CA SER A 329 7.98 -5.00 -15.55
C SER A 329 7.65 -5.59 -16.90
N SER A 330 8.61 -6.29 -17.51
CA SER A 330 8.30 -7.09 -18.69
C SER A 330 7.55 -8.34 -18.27
N SER A 331 6.48 -8.70 -18.99
CA SER A 331 5.79 -9.99 -18.77
C SER A 331 6.69 -11.19 -19.10
N ASP A 332 7.66 -10.98 -20.00
CA ASP A 332 8.61 -11.99 -20.45
C ASP A 332 10.02 -11.65 -19.95
N ALA A 333 10.50 -12.41 -18.97
CA ALA A 333 11.84 -12.23 -18.38
C ALA A 333 13.00 -12.26 -19.40
N PHE A 334 12.76 -12.73 -20.63
CA PHE A 334 13.74 -12.83 -21.70
C PHE A 334 13.90 -11.56 -22.56
N ASN A 335 12.94 -10.62 -22.56
CA ASN A 335 12.94 -9.44 -23.43
C ASN A 335 13.09 -8.11 -22.67
N ALA A 336 13.68 -8.12 -21.46
CA ALA A 336 13.83 -6.97 -20.58
C ALA A 336 14.83 -5.89 -21.07
N GLY A 337 14.81 -5.53 -22.36
CA GLY A 337 15.76 -4.64 -23.01
C GLY A 337 15.19 -3.31 -23.52
N ASN A 338 13.90 -3.24 -23.91
CA ASN A 338 13.31 -2.00 -24.43
C ASN A 338 12.13 -1.49 -23.57
N PRO A 339 11.93 -0.15 -23.48
CA PRO A 339 10.78 0.44 -22.80
C PRO A 339 9.40 0.00 -23.34
N GLY A 340 9.34 -0.45 -24.59
CA GLY A 340 8.12 -0.98 -25.22
C GLY A 340 7.74 -2.40 -24.78
N ASP A 341 8.63 -3.10 -24.07
CA ASP A 341 8.44 -4.50 -23.64
C ASP A 341 7.94 -4.61 -22.19
N LEU A 342 7.64 -3.47 -21.55
CA LEU A 342 7.10 -3.36 -20.18
C LEU A 342 5.58 -3.51 -20.19
N THR A 343 5.12 -4.75 -20.24
CA THR A 343 3.71 -5.11 -20.41
C THR A 343 3.02 -5.51 -19.11
N ALA A 344 3.70 -5.50 -17.96
CA ALA A 344 3.13 -5.87 -16.67
C ALA A 344 3.20 -4.74 -15.66
N VAL A 345 2.11 -4.52 -14.91
CA VAL A 345 1.98 -3.50 -13.87
C VAL A 345 1.58 -4.14 -12.54
N GLN A 346 2.15 -3.61 -11.45
CA GLN A 346 1.92 -4.09 -10.10
C GLN A 346 1.82 -2.91 -9.14
N PRO A 347 0.89 -2.89 -8.16
CA PRO A 347 0.89 -1.86 -7.12
C PRO A 347 2.22 -1.87 -6.36
N LEU A 348 2.73 -0.68 -6.04
CA LEU A 348 3.93 -0.50 -5.24
C LEU A 348 3.57 0.19 -3.93
N SER A 349 3.70 -0.57 -2.85
CA SER A 349 3.61 -0.07 -1.49
C SER A 349 4.98 0.30 -0.96
N GLY A 350 5.03 1.35 -0.15
CA GLY A 350 6.23 1.72 0.57
C GLY A 350 5.97 2.89 1.50
N TRP A 351 7.05 3.43 2.05
CA TRP A 351 6.96 4.51 3.01
C TRP A 351 8.09 5.52 2.81
N ALA A 352 7.84 6.75 3.27
CA ALA A 352 8.81 7.85 3.25
C ALA A 352 8.59 8.75 4.47
N MET A 353 9.61 9.53 4.83
CA MET A 353 9.53 10.56 5.87
C MET A 353 10.07 11.87 5.31
N TYR A 354 9.36 12.97 5.53
CA TYR A 354 9.71 14.28 4.99
C TYR A 354 9.48 15.42 5.99
N GLU A 355 10.21 16.52 5.85
CA GLU A 355 10.09 17.73 6.70
C GLU A 355 8.90 18.60 6.27
N LYS A 356 8.07 19.00 7.24
CA LYS A 356 6.88 19.83 7.00
C LYS A 356 7.21 21.33 6.98
N VAL A 357 6.48 22.10 6.17
CA VAL A 357 6.45 23.57 6.28
C VAL A 357 5.69 23.97 7.53
N ASN A 358 6.36 24.63 8.46
CA ASN A 358 5.68 25.32 9.55
C ASN A 358 4.94 26.54 8.99
N LYS A 359 3.60 26.59 9.13
CA LYS A 359 2.71 27.70 8.69
C LYS A 359 3.06 29.08 9.29
N LYS A 360 4.06 29.16 10.18
CA LYS A 360 4.58 30.43 10.72
C LYS A 360 5.68 31.06 9.86
N ASP A 361 6.24 30.31 8.90
CA ASP A 361 7.35 30.73 8.04
C ASP A 361 6.91 31.03 6.59
N SER A 362 5.61 31.13 6.33
CA SER A 362 5.01 31.39 5.00
C SER A 362 4.40 32.78 4.88
#